data_AF-A0A8J2YD80-F1
#
_entry.id   AF-A0A8J2YD80-F1
#
_cell.length_a   1.000
_cell.length_b   1.000
_cell.length_c   1.000
_cell.angle_alpha   90.00
_cell.angle_beta   90.00
_cell.angle_gamma   90.00
#
_symmetry.space_group_name_H-M   'P 1'
#
loop_
_entity.id
_entity.type
_entity.pdbx_description
1 polymer ?
#
loop_
_entity_poly.entity_id
_entity_poly.type
_entity_poly.pdbx_seq_one_letter_code
_entity_poly.pdbx_strand_id
1 'polypeptide(L)'
;MRLWTKVLSLVGVGIITWTVPLIPDTDASGSAVKVKAKEIRHDLAGDFKGNLKNIDVTSTEGQAVLTLSQGATTGTYTSPVLNPRFSFTDVGAHWKDQHHQHPKVSIRVSTDRKHWTDWTPAEVSHAEGPEGKSHRETFTDLLLGYRGKYIQYQIQLKPGNRVQDFQLTLLNSEEGAPTAHTSRKWTLSSYLWQQAEAAVSRPPIVSRAQWGADESLRFNPDGSEEWPREYDTVTHLVIHHTATQNNDPDPAARVRSIYYYHTVTRDWGDIGYNAIIGSDGRIYEGRHGRDGEVLSPGVIGAHAYSFNHGSFGVAVMGSYDSTQLPESMRKPLIDLLAYEADHWNINPRAKRDFVRDYEYNDPSIPKTDHDIPTIQGHGLLPRQTTECPGNSNESDLPSIRRDVAERMSDRSLKGGE
;
A
#
# COMPACT_ATOMS: atom_id res chain seq x y z
N MET A 1 71.30 27.25 -49.06
CA MET A 1 71.28 27.49 -47.60
C MET A 1 70.25 26.56 -46.97
N ARG A 2 70.59 26.01 -45.79
CA ARG A 2 69.89 25.01 -44.96
C ARG A 2 68.37 25.30 -44.82
N LEU A 3 67.46 24.33 -44.61
CA LEU A 3 67.39 23.37 -43.51
C LEU A 3 66.54 22.13 -43.85
N TRP A 4 66.95 21.00 -43.26
CA TRP A 4 66.16 19.78 -43.06
C TRP A 4 65.11 19.97 -41.95
N THR A 5 63.94 19.31 -42.02
CA THR A 5 63.57 18.19 -41.11
C THR A 5 62.13 17.66 -41.27
N LYS A 6 62.07 16.32 -41.23
CA LYS A 6 61.08 15.41 -40.62
C LYS A 6 59.69 15.19 -41.26
N VAL A 7 59.59 13.97 -41.78
CA VAL A 7 58.41 13.11 -41.91
C VAL A 7 57.72 12.90 -40.55
N LEU A 8 56.39 13.02 -40.51
CA LEU A 8 55.55 12.21 -39.63
C LEU A 8 54.19 11.99 -40.33
N SER A 9 53.95 10.73 -40.67
CA SER A 9 52.69 10.16 -41.12
C SER A 9 51.69 10.11 -39.96
N LEU A 10 50.50 10.68 -40.17
CA LEU A 10 49.35 10.51 -39.27
C LEU A 10 48.17 9.98 -40.09
N VAL A 11 47.75 8.77 -39.71
CA VAL A 11 46.59 8.05 -40.20
C VAL A 11 45.34 8.83 -39.80
N GLY A 12 44.60 9.34 -40.77
CA GLY A 12 43.28 9.91 -40.56
C GLY A 12 42.26 8.80 -40.35
N VAL A 13 41.90 8.52 -39.09
CA VAL A 13 40.71 7.72 -38.77
C VAL A 13 39.52 8.67 -38.78
N GLY A 14 38.69 8.57 -39.82
CA GLY A 14 37.41 9.27 -39.88
C GLY A 14 36.48 8.77 -38.78
N ILE A 15 36.13 9.65 -37.84
CA ILE A 15 35.06 9.39 -36.87
C ILE A 15 33.74 9.63 -37.60
N ILE A 16 33.11 8.54 -38.04
CA ILE A 16 31.71 8.54 -38.46
C ILE A 16 30.88 8.56 -37.18
N THR A 17 30.42 9.73 -36.76
CA THR A 17 29.42 9.86 -35.70
C THR A 17 28.08 9.37 -36.22
N TRP A 18 27.73 8.12 -35.93
CA TRP A 18 26.35 7.69 -35.96
C TRP A 18 25.66 8.23 -34.71
N THR A 19 24.86 9.29 -34.85
CA THR A 19 23.87 9.64 -33.83
C THR A 19 22.77 8.59 -33.88
N VAL A 20 22.94 7.51 -33.11
CA VAL A 20 21.85 6.59 -32.80
C VAL A 20 20.96 7.32 -31.79
N PRO A 21 19.66 7.54 -32.04
CA PRO A 21 18.76 8.04 -31.02
C PRO A 21 18.75 7.04 -29.85
N LEU A 22 19.23 7.47 -28.70
CA LEU A 22 19.14 6.75 -27.43
C LEU A 22 17.67 6.76 -27.00
N ILE A 23 16.94 5.71 -27.35
CA ILE A 23 15.67 5.37 -26.71
C ILE A 23 16.05 4.61 -25.43
N PRO A 24 15.75 5.11 -24.22
CA PRO A 24 15.94 4.33 -23.01
C PRO A 24 15.01 3.10 -23.08
N ASP A 25 15.59 1.90 -22.95
CA ASP A 25 14.84 0.65 -22.75
C ASP A 25 14.16 0.73 -21.36
N THR A 26 12.95 1.28 -21.31
CA THR A 26 12.11 1.35 -20.10
C THR A 26 11.18 0.14 -19.95
N ASP A 27 11.22 -0.83 -20.86
CA ASP A 27 10.37 -2.02 -20.80
C ASP A 27 11.05 -3.14 -20.02
N ALA A 28 11.13 -2.98 -18.69
CA ALA A 28 11.25 -4.13 -17.81
C ALA A 28 9.91 -4.90 -17.86
N SER A 29 9.71 -5.76 -18.88
CA SER A 29 8.50 -6.57 -19.00
C SER A 29 8.60 -7.80 -18.09
N GLY A 30 8.26 -7.65 -16.82
CA GLY A 30 7.95 -8.78 -15.94
C GLY A 30 6.54 -9.29 -16.24
N SER A 31 6.36 -10.62 -16.29
CA SER A 31 5.03 -11.22 -16.45
C SER A 31 4.13 -10.85 -15.28
N ALA A 32 2.97 -10.26 -15.57
CA ALA A 32 1.92 -10.07 -14.57
C ALA A 32 1.54 -11.41 -13.96
N VAL A 33 1.44 -11.44 -12.62
CA VAL A 33 1.00 -12.60 -11.85
C VAL A 33 -0.42 -12.32 -11.36
N LYS A 34 -1.39 -12.99 -11.96
CA LYS A 34 -2.81 -12.76 -11.64
C LYS A 34 -3.12 -13.20 -10.22
N VAL A 35 -3.71 -12.29 -9.44
CA VAL A 35 -4.37 -12.62 -8.18
C VAL A 35 -5.75 -13.18 -8.51
N LYS A 36 -6.06 -14.38 -8.03
CA LYS A 36 -7.42 -14.91 -8.11
C LYS A 36 -8.24 -14.31 -6.97
N ALA A 37 -9.48 -13.95 -7.23
CA ALA A 37 -10.38 -13.41 -6.21
C ALA A 37 -11.72 -14.14 -6.20
N LYS A 38 -12.35 -14.15 -5.03
CA LYS A 38 -13.72 -14.58 -4.84
C LYS A 38 -14.41 -13.71 -3.81
N GLU A 39 -15.57 -13.17 -4.18
CA GLU A 39 -16.44 -12.44 -3.27
C GLU A 39 -17.50 -13.36 -2.68
N ILE A 40 -17.80 -13.16 -1.39
CA ILE A 40 -18.99 -13.68 -0.72
C ILE A 40 -19.80 -12.48 -0.29
N ARG A 41 -20.99 -12.33 -0.85
CA ARG A 41 -21.92 -11.25 -0.53
C ARG A 41 -23.09 -11.79 0.27
N HIS A 42 -23.38 -11.13 1.38
CA HIS A 42 -24.57 -11.35 2.20
C HIS A 42 -25.36 -10.04 2.26
N ASP A 43 -26.29 -9.91 1.33
CA ASP A 43 -27.14 -8.73 1.15
C ASP A 43 -28.63 -9.04 1.38
N LEU A 44 -29.03 -10.30 1.45
CA LEU A 44 -30.40 -10.71 1.75
C LEU A 44 -30.52 -11.29 3.17
N ALA A 45 -31.68 -11.12 3.81
CA ALA A 45 -31.90 -11.61 5.18
C ALA A 45 -31.67 -13.12 5.29
N GLY A 46 -31.96 -13.85 4.21
CA GLY A 46 -31.73 -15.28 4.09
C GLY A 46 -30.25 -15.69 4.09
N ASP A 47 -29.31 -14.78 3.85
CA ASP A 47 -27.87 -15.11 3.83
C ASP A 47 -27.29 -15.22 5.25
N PHE A 48 -27.91 -14.52 6.21
CA PHE A 48 -27.45 -14.48 7.60
C PHE A 48 -27.92 -15.69 8.44
N LYS A 49 -27.66 -16.92 7.94
CA LYS A 49 -28.07 -18.22 8.58
C LYS A 49 -27.22 -18.65 9.79
N GLY A 50 -26.59 -17.69 10.45
CA GLY A 50 -25.63 -17.90 11.53
C GLY A 50 -26.28 -17.93 12.91
N ASN A 51 -25.44 -17.90 13.94
CA ASN A 51 -25.91 -17.69 15.31
C ASN A 51 -26.10 -16.18 15.55
N LEU A 52 -27.32 -15.78 15.90
CA LEU A 52 -27.69 -14.41 16.24
C LEU A 52 -27.86 -14.30 17.75
N LYS A 53 -27.07 -13.47 18.41
CA LYS A 53 -27.21 -13.15 19.83
C LYS A 53 -27.47 -11.65 19.99
N ASN A 54 -28.69 -11.29 20.39
CA ASN A 54 -29.14 -9.89 20.52
C ASN A 54 -28.97 -9.08 19.23
N ILE A 55 -29.13 -9.71 18.07
CA ILE A 55 -29.11 -9.05 16.77
C ILE A 55 -30.40 -9.39 16.05
N ASP A 56 -31.02 -8.36 15.49
CA ASP A 56 -32.14 -8.48 14.58
C ASP A 56 -31.63 -8.34 13.13
N VAL A 57 -32.13 -9.20 12.24
CA VAL A 57 -31.92 -9.08 10.80
C VAL A 57 -33.24 -8.60 10.20
N THR A 58 -33.30 -7.34 9.83
CA THR A 58 -34.46 -6.73 9.18
C THR A 58 -34.20 -6.56 7.69
N SER A 59 -35.21 -6.17 6.93
CA SER A 59 -35.06 -5.85 5.50
C SER A 59 -35.52 -4.42 5.24
N THR A 60 -34.66 -3.62 4.62
CA THR A 60 -34.96 -2.26 4.13
C THR A 60 -34.72 -2.25 2.63
N GLU A 61 -35.74 -1.93 1.83
CA GLU A 61 -35.66 -1.92 0.36
C GLU A 61 -35.13 -3.25 -0.24
N GLY A 62 -35.49 -4.38 0.39
CA GLY A 62 -35.06 -5.71 -0.02
C GLY A 62 -33.65 -6.11 0.44
N GLN A 63 -32.88 -5.20 1.04
CA GLN A 63 -31.56 -5.49 1.60
C GLN A 63 -31.64 -5.81 3.08
N ALA A 64 -30.85 -6.80 3.50
CA ALA A 64 -30.63 -7.13 4.89
C ALA A 64 -30.00 -5.97 5.65
N VAL A 65 -30.47 -5.79 6.88
CA VAL A 65 -29.93 -4.82 7.82
C VAL A 65 -29.76 -5.51 9.16
N LEU A 66 -28.52 -5.58 9.62
CA LEU A 66 -28.20 -6.07 10.95
C LEU A 66 -28.22 -4.90 11.92
N THR A 67 -29.04 -5.01 12.95
CA THR A 67 -29.15 -4.05 14.04
C THR A 67 -29.16 -4.75 15.39
N LEU A 68 -28.83 -4.02 16.45
CA LEU A 68 -28.93 -4.51 17.80
C LEU A 68 -30.41 -4.72 18.20
N SER A 69 -30.75 -5.85 18.83
CA SER A 69 -32.11 -6.09 19.30
C SER A 69 -32.52 -5.07 20.38
N GLN A 70 -33.80 -4.74 20.45
CA GLN A 70 -34.31 -3.71 21.36
C GLN A 70 -33.87 -3.95 22.82
N GLY A 71 -33.27 -2.92 23.44
CA GLY A 71 -32.83 -2.95 24.84
C GLY A 71 -31.48 -3.63 25.09
N ALA A 72 -30.85 -4.23 24.09
CA ALA A 72 -29.50 -4.75 24.22
C ALA A 72 -28.46 -3.62 24.15
N THR A 73 -27.30 -3.84 24.77
CA THR A 73 -26.13 -2.93 24.73
C THR A 73 -24.97 -3.51 23.92
N THR A 74 -25.05 -4.80 23.58
CA THR A 74 -24.12 -5.50 22.70
C THR A 74 -24.80 -6.68 22.04
N GLY A 75 -24.43 -6.94 20.79
CA GLY A 75 -24.95 -8.05 19.99
C GLY A 75 -23.83 -8.69 19.19
N THR A 76 -23.97 -9.97 18.86
CA THR A 76 -23.00 -10.69 18.03
C THR A 76 -23.71 -11.60 17.04
N TYR A 77 -23.32 -11.47 15.78
CA TYR A 77 -23.64 -12.41 14.73
C TYR A 77 -22.39 -13.26 14.48
N THR A 78 -22.54 -14.59 14.45
CA THR A 78 -21.48 -15.51 14.03
C THR A 78 -21.95 -16.27 12.81
N SER A 79 -21.23 -16.15 11.69
CA SER A 79 -21.58 -16.83 10.46
C SER A 79 -21.56 -18.37 10.62
N PRO A 80 -22.32 -19.12 9.81
CA PRO A 80 -22.03 -20.53 9.64
C PRO A 80 -20.60 -20.71 9.08
N VAL A 81 -20.07 -21.93 9.14
CA VAL A 81 -18.82 -22.25 8.44
C VAL A 81 -19.07 -22.13 6.94
N LEU A 82 -18.40 -21.16 6.30
CA LEU A 82 -18.47 -20.96 4.87
C LEU A 82 -17.40 -21.81 4.19
N ASN A 83 -17.79 -22.52 3.13
CA ASN A 83 -16.87 -23.19 2.21
C ASN A 83 -16.99 -22.50 0.85
N PRO A 84 -16.14 -21.50 0.55
CA PRO A 84 -16.17 -20.81 -0.74
C PRO A 84 -15.80 -21.72 -1.92
N ARG A 85 -15.35 -22.96 -1.70
CA ARG A 85 -14.75 -23.82 -2.75
C ARG A 85 -13.63 -23.10 -3.49
N PHE A 86 -12.87 -22.31 -2.74
CA PHE A 86 -11.79 -21.47 -3.18
C PHE A 86 -10.74 -21.48 -2.08
N SER A 87 -9.51 -21.85 -2.42
CA SER A 87 -8.38 -21.68 -1.51
C SER A 87 -7.92 -20.24 -1.58
N PHE A 88 -7.78 -19.60 -0.43
CA PHE A 88 -7.40 -18.20 -0.32
C PHE A 88 -6.21 -18.05 0.62
N THR A 89 -5.42 -17.01 0.37
CA THR A 89 -4.27 -16.58 1.15
C THR A 89 -4.58 -15.34 1.96
N ASP A 90 -5.56 -14.54 1.53
CA ASP A 90 -5.89 -13.26 2.17
C ASP A 90 -7.40 -13.05 2.19
N VAL A 91 -7.86 -12.25 3.15
CA VAL A 91 -9.27 -11.88 3.29
C VAL A 91 -9.46 -10.44 3.72
N GLY A 92 -10.30 -9.71 2.99
CA GLY A 92 -10.82 -8.41 3.40
C GLY A 92 -12.33 -8.50 3.62
N ALA A 93 -12.88 -7.57 4.39
CA ALA A 93 -14.32 -7.43 4.57
C ALA A 93 -14.76 -6.00 4.28
N HIS A 94 -15.97 -5.84 3.78
CA HIS A 94 -16.58 -4.53 3.61
C HIS A 94 -18.09 -4.57 3.77
N TRP A 95 -18.68 -3.42 4.09
CA TRP A 95 -20.11 -3.28 4.31
C TRP A 95 -20.54 -1.82 4.19
N LYS A 96 -21.85 -1.57 4.17
CA LYS A 96 -22.46 -0.25 4.28
C LYS A 96 -22.92 0.01 5.71
N ASP A 97 -22.49 1.13 6.30
CA ASP A 97 -22.94 1.60 7.60
C ASP A 97 -23.01 3.15 7.68
N GLN A 98 -23.30 3.67 8.87
CA GLN A 98 -23.31 5.11 9.15
C GLN A 98 -21.93 5.51 9.67
N HIS A 99 -21.28 6.49 9.02
CA HIS A 99 -19.86 6.88 9.07
C HIS A 99 -19.26 7.33 10.43
N HIS A 100 -19.90 7.06 11.58
CA HIS A 100 -19.42 7.55 12.88
C HIS A 100 -19.13 6.45 13.89
N GLN A 101 -19.69 5.25 13.73
CA GLN A 101 -19.39 4.11 14.59
C GLN A 101 -19.50 2.82 13.79
N HIS A 102 -18.36 2.13 13.65
CA HIS A 102 -18.27 0.89 12.91
C HIS A 102 -18.45 -0.32 13.83
N PRO A 103 -19.05 -1.42 13.32
CA PRO A 103 -19.07 -2.68 14.04
C PRO A 103 -17.64 -3.23 14.19
N LYS A 104 -17.41 -4.07 15.19
CA LYS A 104 -16.18 -4.88 15.22
C LYS A 104 -16.40 -6.14 14.39
N VAL A 105 -15.58 -6.33 13.36
CA VAL A 105 -15.55 -7.55 12.56
C VAL A 105 -14.34 -8.39 12.97
N SER A 106 -14.56 -9.68 13.19
CA SER A 106 -13.48 -10.63 13.43
C SER A 106 -13.60 -11.81 12.48
N ILE A 107 -12.48 -12.33 12.02
CA ILE A 107 -12.41 -13.43 11.06
C ILE A 107 -11.56 -14.56 11.64
N ARG A 108 -11.94 -15.79 11.35
CA ARG A 108 -11.08 -16.97 11.54
C ARG A 108 -11.16 -17.89 10.34
N VAL A 109 -10.09 -18.61 10.09
CA VAL A 109 -9.94 -19.45 8.90
C VAL A 109 -9.53 -20.86 9.30
N SER A 110 -9.77 -21.80 8.40
CA SER A 110 -9.36 -23.19 8.55
C SER A 110 -9.04 -23.81 7.21
N THR A 111 -8.05 -24.70 7.17
CA THR A 111 -7.71 -25.49 5.98
C THR A 111 -8.49 -26.82 5.91
N ASP A 112 -8.98 -27.32 7.04
CA ASP A 112 -9.56 -28.67 7.17
C ASP A 112 -10.92 -28.72 7.89
N ARG A 113 -11.48 -27.55 8.27
CA ARG A 113 -12.72 -27.35 9.04
C ARG A 113 -12.65 -27.79 10.51
N LYS A 114 -11.55 -28.40 10.96
CA LYS A 114 -11.36 -28.92 12.32
C LYS A 114 -10.47 -28.00 13.15
N HIS A 115 -9.34 -27.60 12.58
CA HIS A 115 -8.39 -26.70 13.23
C HIS A 115 -8.60 -25.29 12.71
N TRP A 116 -8.92 -24.39 13.62
CA TRP A 116 -9.22 -22.99 13.32
C TRP A 116 -8.12 -22.11 13.88
N THR A 117 -7.81 -21.04 13.17
CA THR A 117 -7.10 -19.92 13.79
C THR A 117 -7.92 -19.35 14.94
N ASP A 118 -7.26 -18.61 15.82
CA ASP A 118 -7.97 -17.70 16.70
C ASP A 118 -8.76 -16.67 15.89
N TRP A 119 -9.73 -16.03 16.54
CA TRP A 119 -10.45 -14.92 15.96
C TRP A 119 -9.54 -13.70 15.86
N THR A 120 -9.22 -13.29 14.64
CA THR A 120 -8.47 -12.06 14.36
C THR A 120 -9.44 -10.92 14.10
N PRO A 121 -9.40 -9.82 14.88
CA PRO A 121 -10.10 -8.58 14.53
C PRO A 121 -9.61 -8.06 13.17
N ALA A 122 -10.53 -7.70 12.28
CA ALA A 122 -10.19 -7.00 11.06
C ALA A 122 -10.24 -5.49 11.35
N GLU A 123 -9.09 -4.81 11.24
CA GLU A 123 -8.99 -3.37 11.48
C GLU A 123 -9.79 -2.62 10.41
N VAL A 124 -10.52 -1.59 10.82
CA VAL A 124 -11.31 -0.75 9.90
C VAL A 124 -10.44 0.39 9.41
N SER A 125 -10.10 0.35 8.13
CA SER A 125 -9.40 1.43 7.45
C SER A 125 -10.41 2.54 7.16
N HIS A 126 -10.41 3.57 7.99
CA HIS A 126 -11.31 4.69 7.83
C HIS A 126 -10.76 5.65 6.78
N ALA A 127 -11.63 6.04 5.85
CA ALA A 127 -11.45 7.16 4.94
C ALA A 127 -10.25 7.09 3.98
N GLU A 128 -9.30 6.16 4.13
CA GLU A 128 -8.21 5.97 3.16
C GLU A 128 -8.78 5.76 1.75
N GLY A 129 -8.03 6.24 0.77
CA GLY A 129 -8.42 6.21 -0.62
C GLY A 129 -8.02 7.48 -1.37
N PRO A 130 -8.15 7.47 -2.70
CA PRO A 130 -7.98 8.66 -3.51
C PRO A 130 -8.96 9.75 -3.09
N GLU A 131 -8.50 10.99 -3.06
CA GLU A 131 -9.39 12.15 -3.09
C GLU A 131 -10.35 12.04 -4.29
N GLY A 132 -11.59 12.44 -4.12
CA GLY A 132 -12.65 12.39 -5.14
C GLY A 132 -13.55 11.17 -5.02
N LYS A 133 -13.06 10.10 -4.38
CA LYS A 133 -13.78 8.83 -4.26
C LYS A 133 -14.49 8.73 -2.90
N SER A 134 -15.76 9.12 -2.87
CA SER A 134 -16.63 8.90 -1.71
C SER A 134 -17.21 7.48 -1.75
N HIS A 135 -16.76 6.63 -0.84
CA HIS A 135 -17.40 5.32 -0.63
C HIS A 135 -18.38 5.42 0.54
N ARG A 136 -19.66 5.10 0.28
CA ARG A 136 -20.65 4.82 1.35
C ARG A 136 -20.41 3.45 2.02
N GLU A 137 -19.25 2.87 1.75
CA GLU A 137 -18.83 1.55 2.19
C GLU A 137 -17.63 1.71 3.10
N THR A 138 -17.60 0.86 4.11
CA THR A 138 -16.55 0.73 5.11
C THR A 138 -15.78 -0.53 4.79
N PHE A 139 -14.45 -0.41 4.71
CA PHE A 139 -13.55 -1.51 4.39
C PHE A 139 -12.66 -1.83 5.59
N THR A 140 -12.32 -3.10 5.74
CA THR A 140 -11.22 -3.49 6.63
C THR A 140 -9.91 -3.42 5.88
N ASP A 141 -8.81 -3.41 6.62
CA ASP A 141 -7.53 -3.84 6.08
C ASP A 141 -7.58 -5.30 5.67
N LEU A 142 -6.70 -5.63 4.73
CA LEU A 142 -6.62 -6.97 4.17
C LEU A 142 -5.84 -7.86 5.15
N LEU A 143 -6.49 -8.88 5.70
CA LEU A 143 -5.82 -9.88 6.53
C LEU A 143 -4.97 -10.80 5.64
N LEU A 144 -3.67 -10.51 5.56
CA LEU A 144 -2.72 -11.24 4.70
C LEU A 144 -2.16 -12.51 5.36
N GLY A 145 -1.88 -13.53 4.55
CA GLY A 145 -1.21 -14.77 4.98
C GLY A 145 -2.13 -15.81 5.65
N TYR A 146 -3.42 -15.52 5.76
CA TYR A 146 -4.48 -16.39 6.28
C TYR A 146 -4.86 -17.48 5.27
N ARG A 147 -3.95 -18.44 5.06
CA ARG A 147 -4.18 -19.60 4.18
C ARG A 147 -5.38 -20.42 4.67
N GLY A 148 -6.45 -20.45 3.87
CA GLY A 148 -7.71 -21.07 4.26
C GLY A 148 -8.46 -21.72 3.11
N LYS A 149 -9.33 -22.68 3.48
CA LYS A 149 -10.38 -23.26 2.61
C LYS A 149 -11.78 -23.05 3.18
N TYR A 150 -11.85 -22.76 4.47
CA TYR A 150 -13.06 -22.48 5.22
C TYR A 150 -12.86 -21.19 5.99
N ILE A 151 -13.94 -20.44 6.14
CA ILE A 151 -13.93 -19.15 6.83
C ILE A 151 -15.18 -19.02 7.70
N GLN A 152 -15.00 -18.35 8.83
CA GLN A 152 -16.10 -17.79 9.60
C GLN A 152 -15.79 -16.35 9.95
N TYR A 153 -16.84 -15.55 10.07
CA TYR A 153 -16.74 -14.18 10.54
C TYR A 153 -17.72 -13.93 11.69
N GLN A 154 -17.38 -12.94 12.50
CA GLN A 154 -18.21 -12.40 13.55
C GLN A 154 -18.40 -10.91 13.33
N ILE A 155 -19.64 -10.43 13.53
CA ILE A 155 -19.97 -9.01 13.57
C ILE A 155 -20.47 -8.70 14.96
N GLN A 156 -19.78 -7.82 15.67
CA GLN A 156 -20.17 -7.34 17.00
C GLN A 156 -20.73 -5.92 16.87
N LEU A 157 -21.97 -5.75 17.33
CA LEU A 157 -22.70 -4.48 17.28
C LEU A 157 -22.77 -3.84 18.67
N LYS A 158 -22.68 -2.51 18.69
CA LYS A 158 -23.00 -1.58 19.78
C LYS A 158 -24.20 -0.71 19.36
N PRO A 159 -24.85 0.01 20.30
CA PRO A 159 -25.96 0.89 19.97
C PRO A 159 -25.59 1.90 18.88
N GLY A 160 -26.44 2.03 17.86
CA GLY A 160 -26.19 2.91 16.71
C GLY A 160 -25.51 2.22 15.52
N ASN A 161 -24.86 1.06 15.69
CA ASN A 161 -24.34 0.33 14.55
C ASN A 161 -25.48 -0.24 13.69
N ARG A 162 -25.29 -0.15 12.37
CA ARG A 162 -26.21 -0.68 11.36
C ARG A 162 -25.39 -1.20 10.20
N VAL A 163 -25.48 -2.50 9.91
CA VAL A 163 -24.67 -3.14 8.86
C VAL A 163 -25.55 -3.61 7.73
N GLN A 164 -25.24 -3.19 6.51
CA GLN A 164 -25.89 -3.61 5.27
C GLN A 164 -24.84 -4.11 4.27
N ASP A 165 -25.27 -4.92 3.31
CA ASP A 165 -24.45 -5.31 2.16
C ASP A 165 -23.06 -5.85 2.54
N PHE A 166 -23.02 -6.76 3.53
CA PHE A 166 -21.78 -7.28 4.07
C PHE A 166 -21.12 -8.23 3.08
N GLN A 167 -19.84 -8.02 2.83
CA GLN A 167 -19.07 -8.74 1.84
C GLN A 167 -17.72 -9.18 2.40
N LEU A 168 -17.23 -10.31 1.89
CA LEU A 168 -15.88 -10.80 2.09
C LEU A 168 -15.21 -10.94 0.74
N THR A 169 -13.99 -10.40 0.62
CA THR A 169 -13.12 -10.59 -0.53
C THR A 169 -12.02 -11.55 -0.17
N LEU A 170 -12.00 -12.70 -0.83
CA LEU A 170 -11.00 -13.75 -0.66
C LEU A 170 -10.01 -13.70 -1.82
N LEU A 171 -8.72 -13.53 -1.53
CA LEU A 171 -7.67 -13.46 -2.55
C LEU A 171 -6.76 -14.67 -2.50
N ASN A 172 -6.23 -15.09 -3.64
CA ASN A 172 -5.16 -16.06 -3.76
C ASN A 172 -4.10 -15.55 -4.73
N SER A 173 -2.97 -15.14 -4.17
CA SER A 173 -1.81 -14.59 -4.89
C SER A 173 -0.64 -15.58 -5.04
N GLU A 174 -0.80 -16.82 -4.57
CA GLU A 174 0.20 -17.90 -4.63
C GLU A 174 0.00 -18.83 -5.83
N GLU A 175 -1.23 -18.97 -6.34
CA GLU A 175 -1.55 -19.82 -7.48
C GLU A 175 -1.67 -19.06 -8.82
N GLY A 176 -1.25 -17.80 -8.86
CA GLY A 176 -1.18 -17.05 -10.11
C GLY A 176 -0.11 -17.63 -11.02
N ALA A 177 -0.50 -18.28 -12.12
CA ALA A 177 0.46 -18.63 -13.16
C ALA A 177 1.00 -17.32 -13.79
N PRO A 178 2.32 -17.17 -13.99
CA PRO A 178 2.85 -16.06 -14.78
C PRO A 178 2.19 -16.05 -16.16
N THR A 179 1.67 -14.90 -16.58
CA THR A 179 1.21 -14.74 -17.96
C THR A 179 2.43 -14.70 -18.90
N ALA A 180 2.50 -15.59 -19.91
CA ALA A 180 3.70 -15.71 -20.75
C ALA A 180 4.00 -14.44 -21.56
N HIS A 181 5.26 -13.95 -21.57
CA HIS A 181 6.22 -14.16 -22.69
C HIS A 181 7.62 -13.53 -22.51
N THR A 182 8.60 -14.22 -23.13
CA THR A 182 10.01 -13.91 -23.48
C THR A 182 10.86 -13.12 -22.48
N SER A 183 11.63 -13.86 -21.69
CA SER A 183 12.79 -13.33 -20.96
C SER A 183 13.87 -12.84 -21.94
N ARG A 184 14.12 -11.53 -21.98
CA ARG A 184 15.39 -10.99 -22.49
C ARG A 184 16.38 -10.88 -21.32
N LYS A 185 17.61 -11.37 -21.55
CA LYS A 185 18.71 -11.22 -20.60
C LYS A 185 19.01 -9.74 -20.41
N TRP A 186 19.17 -9.39 -19.15
CA TRP A 186 19.54 -8.05 -18.68
C TRP A 186 20.83 -7.57 -19.36
N THR A 187 20.82 -6.33 -19.85
CA THR A 187 22.03 -5.62 -20.27
C THR A 187 22.45 -4.65 -19.17
N LEU A 188 23.77 -4.58 -18.88
CA LEU A 188 24.36 -3.68 -17.86
C LEU A 188 24.02 -2.19 -18.01
N SER A 189 23.39 -1.79 -19.12
CA SER A 189 23.01 -0.41 -19.42
C SER A 189 21.93 0.15 -18.48
N SER A 190 20.99 -0.66 -17.98
CA SER A 190 19.92 -0.17 -17.08
C SER A 190 20.44 0.21 -15.68
N TYR A 191 21.61 -0.29 -15.28
CA TYR A 191 22.25 0.06 -14.01
C TYR A 191 22.93 1.44 -14.03
N LEU A 192 23.25 1.96 -15.23
CA LEU A 192 24.11 3.14 -15.39
C LEU A 192 23.32 4.46 -15.55
N TRP A 193 21.99 4.43 -15.65
CA TRP A 193 21.17 5.62 -15.87
C TRP A 193 20.45 6.15 -14.61
N GLN A 194 20.76 5.62 -13.43
CA GLN A 194 20.08 5.95 -12.18
C GLN A 194 20.98 6.75 -11.22
N GLN A 195 21.74 7.72 -11.74
CA GLN A 195 22.38 8.75 -10.92
C GLN A 195 21.97 10.13 -11.41
N ALA A 196 20.95 10.68 -10.75
CA ALA A 196 20.75 12.11 -10.64
C ALA A 196 20.96 12.48 -9.16
N GLU A 197 21.55 13.66 -8.93
CA GLU A 197 22.24 14.08 -7.70
C GLU A 197 21.34 14.11 -6.45
N ALA A 198 21.31 13.00 -5.72
CA ALA A 198 21.01 12.98 -4.29
C ALA A 198 22.31 12.64 -3.55
N ALA A 199 22.58 13.31 -2.43
CA ALA A 199 23.70 12.99 -1.55
C ALA A 199 23.53 11.61 -0.90
N VAL A 200 22.28 11.12 -0.81
CA VAL A 200 21.94 9.77 -0.39
C VAL A 200 21.73 8.87 -1.61
N SER A 201 22.51 7.78 -1.69
CA SER A 201 22.33 6.76 -2.73
C SER A 201 20.91 6.21 -2.74
N ARG A 202 20.25 6.25 -3.90
CA ARG A 202 18.93 5.64 -4.10
C ARG A 202 18.97 4.14 -3.73
N PRO A 203 18.12 3.65 -2.81
CA PRO A 203 18.14 2.25 -2.43
C PRO A 203 17.56 1.36 -3.55
N PRO A 204 17.93 0.07 -3.62
CA PRO A 204 17.41 -0.84 -4.62
C PRO A 204 15.90 -1.06 -4.43
N ILE A 205 15.13 -0.79 -5.49
CA ILE A 205 13.67 -0.93 -5.50
C ILE A 205 13.27 -2.14 -6.35
N VAL A 206 12.35 -2.95 -5.84
CA VAL A 206 11.61 -3.96 -6.61
C VAL A 206 10.50 -3.24 -7.36
N SER A 207 10.71 -3.03 -8.65
CA SER A 207 9.73 -2.40 -9.54
C SER A 207 8.43 -3.19 -9.66
N ARG A 208 7.37 -2.53 -10.11
CA ARG A 208 6.06 -3.14 -10.40
C ARG A 208 6.14 -4.38 -11.27
N ALA A 209 6.93 -4.30 -12.34
CA ALA A 209 7.21 -5.45 -13.20
C ALA A 209 7.90 -6.61 -12.45
N GLN A 210 8.87 -6.32 -11.58
CA GLN A 210 9.61 -7.36 -10.85
C GLN A 210 8.76 -8.09 -9.82
N TRP A 211 7.81 -7.42 -9.17
CA TRP A 211 6.86 -8.08 -8.27
C TRP A 211 5.61 -8.63 -8.99
N GLY A 212 5.51 -8.45 -10.31
CA GLY A 212 4.49 -9.07 -11.15
C GLY A 212 3.16 -8.35 -11.12
N ALA A 213 3.16 -7.02 -11.07
CA ALA A 213 1.96 -6.18 -11.16
C ALA A 213 1.15 -6.49 -12.42
N ASP A 214 -0.16 -6.64 -12.27
CA ASP A 214 -1.09 -6.67 -13.38
C ASP A 214 -1.57 -5.26 -13.70
N GLU A 215 -0.79 -4.52 -14.50
CA GLU A 215 -1.06 -3.12 -14.83
C GLU A 215 -2.44 -2.90 -15.48
N SER A 216 -3.03 -3.94 -16.06
CA SER A 216 -4.38 -3.85 -16.66
C SER A 216 -5.46 -3.50 -15.65
N LEU A 217 -5.25 -3.80 -14.36
CA LEU A 217 -6.20 -3.48 -13.30
C LEU A 217 -6.34 -1.98 -13.06
N ARG A 218 -5.38 -1.14 -13.49
CA ARG A 218 -5.47 0.32 -13.31
C ARG A 218 -6.37 1.01 -14.33
N PHE A 219 -6.85 0.30 -15.34
CA PHE A 219 -7.53 0.89 -16.48
C PHE A 219 -8.99 0.48 -16.54
N ASN A 220 -9.84 1.46 -16.85
CA ASN A 220 -11.21 1.25 -17.24
C ASN A 220 -11.31 0.50 -18.57
N PRO A 221 -12.47 -0.10 -18.90
CA PRO A 221 -12.69 -0.76 -20.20
C PRO A 221 -12.49 0.15 -21.43
N ASP A 222 -12.58 1.47 -21.26
CA ASP A 222 -12.35 2.46 -22.32
C ASP A 222 -10.86 2.83 -22.51
N GLY A 223 -9.97 2.27 -21.69
CA GLY A 223 -8.52 2.49 -21.72
C GLY A 223 -8.05 3.72 -20.93
N SER A 224 -8.94 4.45 -20.25
CA SER A 224 -8.55 5.49 -19.31
C SER A 224 -8.03 4.91 -17.99
N GLU A 225 -7.08 5.58 -17.33
CA GLU A 225 -6.70 5.22 -15.96
C GLU A 225 -7.89 5.50 -15.03
N GLU A 226 -8.31 4.50 -14.26
CA GLU A 226 -9.41 4.63 -13.30
C GLU A 226 -9.09 5.66 -12.21
N TRP A 227 -7.81 5.75 -11.86
CA TRP A 227 -7.26 6.81 -11.02
C TRP A 227 -6.06 7.46 -11.72
N PRO A 228 -6.29 8.60 -12.39
CA PRO A 228 -5.25 9.36 -13.07
C PRO A 228 -4.11 9.75 -12.13
N ARG A 229 -2.91 9.86 -12.69
CA ARG A 229 -1.71 10.25 -11.95
C ARG A 229 -1.64 11.75 -11.72
N GLU A 230 -1.47 12.12 -10.46
CA GLU A 230 -1.23 13.49 -10.02
C GLU A 230 0.09 13.58 -9.28
N TYR A 231 0.66 14.78 -9.21
CA TYR A 231 1.98 15.02 -8.64
C TYR A 231 2.00 16.25 -7.74
N ASP A 232 2.68 16.15 -6.61
CA ASP A 232 2.88 17.26 -5.68
C ASP A 232 4.30 17.25 -5.09
N THR A 233 4.71 18.39 -4.52
CA THR A 233 5.96 18.49 -3.77
C THR A 233 5.80 17.81 -2.42
N VAL A 234 6.59 16.77 -2.17
CA VAL A 234 6.55 16.06 -0.89
C VAL A 234 7.18 16.93 0.21
N THR A 235 6.45 17.09 1.31
CA THR A 235 6.89 17.81 2.50
C THR A 235 6.91 16.93 3.75
N HIS A 236 6.21 15.80 3.71
CA HIS A 236 6.06 14.86 4.81
C HIS A 236 6.20 13.41 4.32
N LEU A 237 6.81 12.56 5.14
CA LEU A 237 6.92 11.12 4.92
C LEU A 237 6.05 10.41 5.96
N VAL A 238 5.08 9.61 5.51
CA VAL A 238 4.10 8.95 6.38
C VAL A 238 4.39 7.45 6.44
N ILE A 239 4.62 6.95 7.65
CA ILE A 239 4.88 5.54 7.91
C ILE A 239 3.58 4.84 8.27
N HIS A 240 3.34 3.73 7.60
CA HIS A 240 2.22 2.82 7.80
C HIS A 240 2.73 1.43 8.20
N HIS A 241 1.85 0.61 8.76
CA HIS A 241 1.98 -0.85 8.68
C HIS A 241 0.92 -1.38 7.71
N THR A 242 0.97 -2.66 7.34
CA THR A 242 -0.11 -3.29 6.57
C THR A 242 -1.17 -3.96 7.45
N ALA A 243 -1.02 -3.91 8.78
CA ALA A 243 -1.88 -4.55 9.79
C ALA A 243 -2.02 -6.08 9.61
N THR A 244 -0.94 -6.74 9.18
CA THR A 244 -0.98 -8.15 8.75
C THR A 244 -0.10 -9.08 9.56
N GLN A 245 -0.17 -10.38 9.27
CA GLN A 245 0.74 -11.35 9.89
C GLN A 245 2.21 -10.99 9.59
N ASN A 246 3.06 -11.05 10.62
CA ASN A 246 4.50 -10.86 10.48
C ASN A 246 5.19 -12.08 9.87
N ASN A 247 6.37 -11.88 9.27
CA ASN A 247 7.23 -12.91 8.68
C ASN A 247 6.58 -13.64 7.49
N ASP A 248 5.94 -12.90 6.59
CA ASP A 248 5.40 -13.49 5.37
C ASP A 248 6.51 -14.12 4.51
N PRO A 249 6.38 -15.39 4.07
CA PRO A 249 7.40 -16.04 3.24
C PRO A 249 7.40 -15.57 1.76
N ASP A 250 6.35 -14.89 1.29
CA ASP A 250 6.23 -14.37 -0.07
C ASP A 250 5.67 -12.92 -0.08
N PRO A 251 6.52 -11.93 0.25
CA PRO A 251 6.12 -10.53 0.26
C PRO A 251 5.70 -10.00 -1.11
N ALA A 252 6.25 -10.53 -2.22
CA ALA A 252 5.82 -10.13 -3.56
C ALA A 252 4.37 -10.54 -3.83
N ALA A 253 3.96 -11.74 -3.41
CA ALA A 253 2.55 -12.16 -3.46
C ALA A 253 1.65 -11.28 -2.60
N ARG A 254 2.12 -10.85 -1.42
CA ARG A 254 1.37 -9.92 -0.57
C ARG A 254 1.20 -8.55 -1.19
N VAL A 255 2.24 -7.98 -1.80
CA VAL A 255 2.14 -6.72 -2.54
C VAL A 255 1.09 -6.84 -3.66
N ARG A 256 1.04 -7.96 -4.39
CA ARG A 256 -0.02 -8.21 -5.39
C ARG A 256 -1.42 -8.30 -4.76
N SER A 257 -1.57 -8.93 -3.60
CA SER A 257 -2.86 -8.99 -2.89
C SER A 257 -3.33 -7.61 -2.44
N ILE A 258 -2.44 -6.80 -1.87
CA ILE A 258 -2.73 -5.40 -1.49
C ILE A 258 -3.09 -4.58 -2.73
N TYR A 259 -2.31 -4.71 -3.81
CA TYR A 259 -2.58 -4.05 -5.08
C TYR A 259 -3.97 -4.39 -5.62
N TYR A 260 -4.33 -5.68 -5.69
CA TYR A 260 -5.66 -6.11 -6.13
C TYR A 260 -6.75 -5.56 -5.22
N TYR A 261 -6.57 -5.63 -3.91
CA TYR A 261 -7.57 -5.17 -2.95
C TYR A 261 -7.80 -3.67 -3.04
N HIS A 262 -6.76 -2.86 -3.12
CA HIS A 262 -6.89 -1.40 -3.28
C HIS A 262 -7.49 -1.05 -4.64
N THR A 263 -6.94 -1.63 -5.70
CA THR A 263 -7.34 -1.30 -7.08
C THR A 263 -8.77 -1.73 -7.38
N VAL A 264 -9.10 -2.99 -7.11
CA VAL A 264 -10.35 -3.61 -7.55
C VAL A 264 -11.40 -3.62 -6.44
N THR A 265 -11.05 -4.06 -5.24
CA THR A 265 -12.05 -4.24 -4.17
C THR A 265 -12.47 -2.93 -3.53
N ARG A 266 -11.51 -2.04 -3.28
CA ARG A 266 -11.78 -0.69 -2.79
C ARG A 266 -12.06 0.30 -3.91
N ASP A 267 -11.96 -0.12 -5.18
CA ASP A 267 -12.21 0.71 -6.36
C ASP A 267 -11.34 1.97 -6.36
N TRP A 268 -10.05 1.84 -6.00
CA TRP A 268 -9.13 2.98 -5.99
C TRP A 268 -8.40 3.17 -7.31
N GLY A 269 -8.34 2.18 -8.19
CA GLY A 269 -7.62 2.25 -9.46
C GLY A 269 -6.09 2.06 -9.37
N ASP A 270 -5.49 1.98 -8.17
CA ASP A 270 -4.12 1.51 -7.95
C ASP A 270 -3.85 1.23 -6.46
N ILE A 271 -2.64 0.77 -6.12
CA ILE A 271 -2.18 0.66 -4.74
C ILE A 271 -1.93 2.07 -4.13
N GLY A 272 -2.52 2.32 -2.95
CA GLY A 272 -2.45 3.63 -2.31
C GLY A 272 -1.10 4.02 -1.69
N TYR A 273 -0.22 3.07 -1.33
CA TYR A 273 1.11 3.39 -0.81
C TYR A 273 2.09 3.74 -1.94
N ASN A 274 3.02 4.65 -1.71
CA ASN A 274 4.10 4.93 -2.66
C ASN A 274 5.14 3.80 -2.65
N ALA A 275 5.42 3.22 -1.47
CA ALA A 275 6.33 2.10 -1.31
C ALA A 275 5.91 1.16 -0.19
N ILE A 276 6.36 -0.10 -0.27
CA ILE A 276 6.15 -1.11 0.77
C ILE A 276 7.48 -1.77 1.13
N ILE A 277 7.78 -1.87 2.42
CA ILE A 277 8.92 -2.66 2.92
C ILE A 277 8.41 -4.09 3.19
N GLY A 278 8.90 -5.04 2.41
CA GLY A 278 8.55 -6.46 2.56
C GLY A 278 9.21 -7.10 3.78
N SER A 279 8.65 -8.21 4.24
CA SER A 279 9.22 -9.06 5.30
C SER A 279 10.63 -9.58 5.00
N ASP A 280 11.02 -9.58 3.72
CA ASP A 280 12.35 -9.93 3.22
C ASP A 280 13.36 -8.76 3.26
N GLY A 281 12.96 -7.59 3.75
CA GLY A 281 13.80 -6.38 3.79
C GLY A 281 13.98 -5.70 2.44
N ARG A 282 13.20 -6.04 1.42
CA ARG A 282 13.21 -5.35 0.12
C ARG A 282 12.19 -4.22 0.09
N ILE A 283 12.48 -3.19 -0.70
CA ILE A 283 11.56 -2.08 -0.95
C ILE A 283 10.81 -2.37 -2.25
N TYR A 284 9.49 -2.45 -2.18
CA TYR A 284 8.61 -2.67 -3.32
C TYR A 284 7.99 -1.33 -3.76
N GLU A 285 8.05 -1.07 -5.06
CA GLU A 285 7.36 0.07 -5.67
C GLU A 285 5.83 -0.10 -5.55
N GLY A 286 5.16 0.93 -5.05
CA GLY A 286 3.71 0.99 -4.93
C GLY A 286 3.07 1.76 -6.10
N ARG A 287 2.43 2.90 -5.80
CA ARG A 287 1.68 3.75 -6.74
C ARG A 287 2.45 3.99 -8.04
N HIS A 288 1.83 3.68 -9.18
CA HIS A 288 2.43 3.91 -10.49
C HIS A 288 2.51 5.41 -10.79
N GLY A 289 3.70 5.89 -11.15
CA GLY A 289 3.93 7.29 -11.52
C GLY A 289 4.22 7.47 -13.01
N ARG A 290 5.22 8.29 -13.36
CA ARG A 290 5.55 8.57 -14.76
C ARG A 290 6.01 7.30 -15.47
N ASP A 291 5.65 7.18 -16.75
CA ASP A 291 6.04 6.03 -17.56
C ASP A 291 7.57 5.92 -17.63
N GLY A 292 8.09 4.72 -17.37
CA GLY A 292 9.53 4.42 -17.39
C GLY A 292 10.29 4.82 -16.12
N GLU A 293 9.63 5.43 -15.13
CA GLU A 293 10.22 5.68 -13.81
C GLU A 293 9.80 4.60 -12.82
N VAL A 294 10.78 4.04 -12.11
CA VAL A 294 10.52 3.29 -10.88
C VAL A 294 10.42 4.31 -9.76
N LEU A 295 9.48 4.16 -8.82
CA LEU A 295 9.29 5.04 -7.66
C LEU A 295 9.36 6.52 -8.07
N SER A 296 8.45 6.90 -8.97
CA SER A 296 8.40 8.24 -9.59
C SER A 296 8.23 9.33 -8.52
N PRO A 297 9.09 10.37 -8.50
CA PRO A 297 9.01 11.41 -7.48
C PRO A 297 7.68 12.15 -7.49
N GLY A 298 7.09 12.30 -6.30
CA GLY A 298 5.96 13.19 -6.06
C GLY A 298 4.62 12.67 -6.55
N VAL A 299 4.54 11.44 -7.08
CA VAL A 299 3.24 10.84 -7.42
C VAL A 299 2.38 10.72 -6.16
N ILE A 300 1.13 11.19 -6.24
CA ILE A 300 0.22 11.24 -5.10
C ILE A 300 -0.36 9.85 -4.83
N GLY A 301 -0.25 9.41 -3.58
CA GLY A 301 -0.81 8.16 -3.06
C GLY A 301 -2.25 8.28 -2.59
N ALA A 302 -2.75 7.23 -1.93
CA ALA A 302 -4.11 7.12 -1.38
C ALA A 302 -4.06 6.48 0.01
N HIS A 303 -3.03 6.80 0.79
CA HIS A 303 -2.67 6.10 2.02
C HIS A 303 -3.13 6.82 3.29
N ALA A 304 -3.37 8.14 3.27
CA ALA A 304 -3.77 8.91 4.43
C ALA A 304 -4.73 10.03 4.00
N TYR A 305 -6.03 9.78 4.14
CA TYR A 305 -7.06 10.69 3.65
C TYR A 305 -6.87 12.11 4.18
N SER A 306 -7.02 13.09 3.28
CA SER A 306 -6.71 14.52 3.49
C SER A 306 -5.23 14.89 3.68
N PHE A 307 -4.35 13.90 3.62
CA PHE A 307 -2.90 14.05 3.74
C PHE A 307 -2.16 13.34 2.60
N ASN A 308 -2.85 12.89 1.54
CA ASN A 308 -2.17 12.26 0.40
C ASN A 308 -1.34 13.31 -0.36
N HIS A 309 -1.94 14.49 -0.62
CA HIS A 309 -1.24 15.63 -1.20
C HIS A 309 -0.10 16.10 -0.28
N GLY A 310 1.05 16.40 -0.86
CA GLY A 310 2.23 16.83 -0.12
C GLY A 310 2.91 15.75 0.73
N SER A 311 2.55 14.46 0.60
CA SER A 311 3.21 13.38 1.34
C SER A 311 3.63 12.17 0.50
N PHE A 312 4.56 11.40 1.06
CA PHE A 312 4.99 10.10 0.54
C PHE A 312 4.71 9.03 1.60
N GLY A 313 3.90 8.04 1.27
CA GLY A 313 3.49 6.96 2.16
C GLY A 313 4.30 5.68 1.96
N VAL A 314 4.93 5.21 3.03
CA VAL A 314 5.61 3.91 3.08
C VAL A 314 4.93 2.98 4.07
N ALA A 315 4.53 1.79 3.64
CA ALA A 315 4.01 0.76 4.53
C ALA A 315 5.06 -0.30 4.87
N VAL A 316 5.21 -0.66 6.14
CA VAL A 316 5.98 -1.84 6.56
C VAL A 316 5.06 -3.06 6.67
N MET A 317 5.42 -4.15 6.00
CA MET A 317 4.58 -5.35 5.93
C MET A 317 4.50 -6.08 7.27
N GLY A 318 3.34 -6.09 7.90
CA GLY A 318 3.13 -6.73 9.20
C GLY A 318 2.20 -5.93 10.13
N SER A 319 2.14 -6.35 11.39
CA SER A 319 1.49 -5.68 12.51
C SER A 319 2.52 -5.47 13.63
N TYR A 320 2.59 -4.23 14.09
CA TYR A 320 3.63 -3.76 15.02
C TYR A 320 3.00 -3.12 16.27
N ASP A 321 1.81 -3.58 16.65
CA ASP A 321 1.09 -3.07 17.83
C ASP A 321 1.76 -3.49 19.14
N SER A 322 2.43 -4.65 19.12
CA SER A 322 3.12 -5.23 20.28
C SER A 322 4.46 -5.88 19.93
N THR A 323 4.89 -5.78 18.66
CA THR A 323 6.15 -6.33 18.15
C THR A 323 6.97 -5.22 17.52
N GLN A 324 8.27 -5.20 17.79
CA GLN A 324 9.19 -4.23 17.17
C GLN A 324 9.44 -4.57 15.69
N LEU A 325 9.65 -3.55 14.87
CA LEU A 325 10.07 -3.71 13.48
C LEU A 325 11.46 -4.38 13.43
N PRO A 326 11.61 -5.55 12.78
CA PRO A 326 12.91 -6.22 12.67
C PRO A 326 13.93 -5.34 11.97
N GLU A 327 15.20 -5.41 12.39
CA GLU A 327 16.26 -4.58 11.82
C GLU A 327 16.44 -4.77 10.30
N SER A 328 16.17 -5.99 9.80
CA SER A 328 16.17 -6.30 8.37
C SER A 328 15.17 -5.48 7.56
N MET A 329 14.09 -5.02 8.18
CA MET A 329 13.07 -4.14 7.58
C MET A 329 13.26 -2.68 8.00
N ARG A 330 13.76 -2.44 9.21
CA ARG A 330 14.03 -1.09 9.71
C ARG A 330 15.12 -0.40 8.89
N LYS A 331 16.21 -1.10 8.58
CA LYS A 331 17.30 -0.54 7.75
C LYS A 331 16.81 -0.03 6.37
N PRO A 332 16.14 -0.84 5.52
CA PRO A 332 15.63 -0.36 4.23
C PRO A 332 14.57 0.73 4.37
N LEU A 333 13.77 0.74 5.45
CA LEU A 333 12.89 1.87 5.76
C LEU A 333 13.70 3.17 5.97
N ILE A 334 14.75 3.14 6.79
CA ILE A 334 15.62 4.31 7.02
C ILE A 334 16.32 4.74 5.73
N ASP A 335 16.84 3.80 4.95
CA ASP A 335 17.51 4.08 3.68
C ASP A 335 16.55 4.76 2.67
N LEU A 336 15.30 4.30 2.58
CA LEU A 336 14.26 4.92 1.74
C LEU A 336 13.86 6.31 2.23
N LEU A 337 13.57 6.45 3.53
CA LEU A 337 13.17 7.73 4.11
C LEU A 337 14.29 8.78 3.98
N ALA A 338 15.56 8.37 4.11
CA ALA A 338 16.70 9.26 3.92
C ALA A 338 16.85 9.69 2.45
N TYR A 339 16.63 8.78 1.50
CA TYR A 339 16.63 9.10 0.08
C TYR A 339 15.53 10.11 -0.28
N GLU A 340 14.28 9.88 0.14
CA GLU A 340 13.18 10.81 -0.10
C GLU A 340 13.39 12.15 0.61
N ALA A 341 13.87 12.12 1.87
CA ALA A 341 14.12 13.35 2.61
C ALA A 341 15.23 14.20 1.98
N ASP A 342 16.30 13.58 1.47
CA ASP A 342 17.36 14.27 0.75
C ASP A 342 16.86 14.84 -0.58
N HIS A 343 16.13 14.05 -1.36
CA HIS A 343 15.56 14.48 -2.65
C HIS A 343 14.65 15.71 -2.51
N TRP A 344 13.82 15.76 -1.47
CA TRP A 344 12.87 16.84 -1.22
C TRP A 344 13.37 17.93 -0.26
N ASN A 345 14.64 17.86 0.17
CA ASN A 345 15.22 18.77 1.17
C ASN A 345 14.37 18.86 2.47
N ILE A 346 13.90 17.72 2.95
CA ILE A 346 13.14 17.57 4.18
C ILE A 346 14.14 17.36 5.33
N ASN A 347 14.05 18.18 6.38
CA ASN A 347 14.79 17.91 7.61
C ASN A 347 14.03 16.86 8.45
N PRO A 348 14.56 15.64 8.64
CA PRO A 348 13.84 14.52 9.30
C PRO A 348 13.39 14.80 10.74
N ARG A 349 14.00 15.80 11.39
CA ARG A 349 13.74 16.17 12.78
C ARG A 349 12.91 17.45 12.90
N ALA A 350 12.58 18.09 11.79
CA ALA A 350 11.77 19.29 11.76
C ALA A 350 10.27 18.98 11.85
N LYS A 351 9.53 20.03 12.14
CA LYS A 351 8.08 20.10 12.00
C LYS A 351 7.73 21.14 10.94
N ARG A 352 6.64 20.93 10.22
CA ARG A 352 6.13 21.85 9.20
C ARG A 352 4.61 21.89 9.26
N ASP A 353 4.05 22.94 8.69
CA ASP A 353 2.63 23.03 8.43
C ASP A 353 2.26 22.00 7.34
N PHE A 354 1.14 21.31 7.54
CA PHE A 354 0.55 20.40 6.57
C PHE A 354 -0.70 21.05 5.99
N VAL A 355 -0.67 21.39 4.70
CA VAL A 355 -1.87 21.86 3.99
C VAL A 355 -2.67 20.65 3.58
N ARG A 356 -3.87 20.54 4.13
CA ARG A 356 -4.77 19.44 3.82
C ARG A 356 -5.43 19.67 2.47
N ASP A 357 -5.62 18.57 1.76
CA ASP A 357 -6.60 18.53 0.69
C ASP A 357 -7.90 18.00 1.27
N TYR A 358 -9.00 18.72 1.15
CA TYR A 358 -10.26 18.35 1.81
C TYR A 358 -11.43 18.52 0.88
N GLU A 359 -12.15 17.43 0.64
CA GLU A 359 -13.33 17.39 -0.22
C GLU A 359 -14.68 17.50 0.49
N TYR A 360 -14.70 17.65 1.82
CA TYR A 360 -15.96 17.92 2.52
C TYR A 360 -16.07 19.43 2.81
N ASN A 361 -17.21 20.02 2.51
CA ASN A 361 -17.52 21.42 2.81
C ASN A 361 -17.75 21.64 4.32
N ASP A 362 -16.78 21.26 5.17
CA ASP A 362 -16.84 21.53 6.61
C ASP A 362 -15.96 22.74 6.96
N PRO A 363 -16.55 23.94 7.10
CA PRO A 363 -15.82 25.15 7.44
C PRO A 363 -15.30 25.16 8.89
N SER A 364 -15.69 24.18 9.74
CA SER A 364 -15.21 24.08 11.12
C SER A 364 -13.84 23.42 11.24
N ILE A 365 -13.34 22.83 10.14
CA ILE A 365 -12.07 22.12 10.10
C ILE A 365 -11.01 23.01 9.45
N PRO A 366 -9.85 23.25 10.10
CA PRO A 366 -8.82 24.11 9.54
C PRO A 366 -8.21 23.47 8.28
N LYS A 367 -7.91 24.32 7.28
CA LYS A 367 -7.24 23.90 6.04
C LYS A 367 -5.78 23.47 6.27
N THR A 368 -5.16 24.00 7.31
CA THR A 368 -3.76 23.73 7.64
C THR A 368 -3.69 23.18 9.06
N ASP A 369 -2.98 22.07 9.24
CA ASP A 369 -2.51 21.68 10.56
C ASP A 369 -1.08 22.16 10.77
N HIS A 370 -0.82 22.72 11.93
CA HIS A 370 0.48 23.30 12.26
C HIS A 370 1.39 22.31 12.98
N ASP A 371 2.71 22.51 12.84
CA ASP A 371 3.73 21.81 13.62
C ASP A 371 3.71 20.27 13.54
N ILE A 372 3.38 19.74 12.36
CA ILE A 372 3.37 18.30 12.08
C ILE A 372 4.81 17.82 11.85
N PRO A 373 5.26 16.74 12.53
CA PRO A 373 6.56 16.14 12.24
C PRO A 373 6.67 15.74 10.77
N THR A 374 7.79 16.10 10.13
CA THR A 374 8.04 15.81 8.71
C THR A 374 8.18 14.32 8.39
N ILE A 375 8.47 13.49 9.40
CA ILE A 375 8.30 12.03 9.34
C ILE A 375 7.30 11.66 10.42
N GLN A 376 6.18 11.02 10.06
CA GLN A 376 5.07 10.80 10.98
C GLN A 376 4.41 9.43 10.77
N GLY A 377 3.85 8.85 11.84
CA GLY A 377 3.01 7.65 11.73
C GLY A 377 1.57 8.02 11.35
N HIS A 378 0.91 7.20 10.54
CA HIS A 378 -0.44 7.49 10.03
C HIS A 378 -1.44 7.93 11.11
N GLY A 379 -1.63 7.14 12.17
CA GLY A 379 -2.55 7.42 13.27
C GLY A 379 -2.21 8.63 14.13
N LEU A 380 -1.02 9.21 13.93
CA LEU A 380 -0.59 10.45 14.59
C LEU A 380 -0.81 11.69 13.72
N LEU A 381 -1.35 11.54 12.50
CA LEU A 381 -1.84 12.67 11.73
C LEU A 381 -3.13 13.21 12.37
N PRO A 382 -3.35 14.54 12.36
CA PRO A 382 -4.51 15.14 13.01
C PRO A 382 -5.84 14.57 12.52
N ARG A 383 -6.70 14.18 13.47
CA ARG A 383 -8.07 13.65 13.25
C ARG A 383 -8.12 12.29 12.51
N GLN A 384 -7.02 11.54 12.46
CA GLN A 384 -7.04 10.13 12.08
C GLN A 384 -7.50 9.26 13.26
N THR A 385 -8.12 8.12 12.95
CA THR A 385 -8.69 7.19 13.96
C THR A 385 -8.25 5.73 13.73
N THR A 386 -7.01 5.54 13.29
CA THR A 386 -6.37 4.23 13.03
C THR A 386 -5.32 3.91 14.09
N GLU A 387 -5.03 2.62 14.29
CA GLU A 387 -3.93 2.15 15.14
C GLU A 387 -2.57 2.13 14.38
N CYS A 388 -2.60 2.35 13.06
CA CYS A 388 -1.43 2.41 12.19
C CYS A 388 -0.45 3.53 12.60
N PRO A 389 0.89 3.35 12.59
CA PRO A 389 1.64 2.18 12.13
C PRO A 389 1.86 1.09 13.20
N GLY A 390 1.06 1.10 14.26
CA GLY A 390 1.18 0.25 15.44
C GLY A 390 2.05 0.86 16.54
N ASN A 391 1.69 0.59 17.79
CA ASN A 391 2.27 1.24 18.99
C ASN A 391 3.80 1.13 19.07
N SER A 392 4.39 0.02 18.59
CA SER A 392 5.84 -0.17 18.63
C SER A 392 6.55 0.74 17.63
N ASN A 393 5.98 0.92 16.44
CA ASN A 393 6.50 1.83 15.43
C ASN A 393 6.31 3.29 15.83
N GLU A 394 5.13 3.63 16.37
CA GLU A 394 4.87 4.96 16.95
C GLU A 394 5.93 5.31 17.99
N SER A 395 6.21 4.39 18.92
CA SER A 395 7.20 4.60 19.98
C SER A 395 8.62 4.78 19.43
N ASP A 396 8.94 4.18 18.28
CA ASP A 396 10.26 4.28 17.63
C ASP A 396 10.43 5.51 16.72
N LEU A 397 9.35 6.28 16.43
CA LEU A 397 9.43 7.45 15.54
C LEU A 397 10.54 8.45 15.90
N PRO A 398 10.81 8.81 17.18
CA PRO A 398 11.94 9.68 17.51
C PRO A 398 13.31 9.09 17.13
N SER A 399 13.45 7.77 17.24
CA SER A 399 14.64 7.01 16.85
C SER A 399 14.78 6.99 15.33
N ILE A 400 13.70 6.68 14.61
CA ILE A 400 13.63 6.70 13.14
C ILE A 400 14.07 8.08 12.61
N ARG A 401 13.50 9.17 13.13
CA ARG A 401 13.87 10.54 12.71
C ARG A 401 15.34 10.86 12.93
N ARG A 402 15.93 10.38 14.03
CA ARG A 402 17.37 10.52 14.31
C ARG A 402 18.19 9.74 13.29
N ASP A 403 17.86 8.48 13.07
CA ASP A 403 18.64 7.59 12.22
C ASP A 403 18.56 7.99 10.74
N VAL A 404 17.41 8.52 10.28
CA VAL A 404 17.28 9.13 8.95
C VAL A 404 18.19 10.36 8.82
N ALA A 405 18.23 11.24 9.82
CA ALA A 405 19.10 12.42 9.80
C ALA A 405 20.60 12.04 9.81
N GLU A 406 20.97 11.00 10.57
CA GLU A 406 22.32 10.44 10.58
C GLU A 406 22.66 9.83 9.20
N ARG A 407 21.72 9.10 8.60
CA ARG A 407 21.88 8.48 7.28
C ARG A 407 22.06 9.49 6.15
N MET A 408 21.38 10.65 6.22
CA MET A 408 21.58 11.78 5.30
C MET A 408 22.94 12.48 5.49
N SER A 409 23.50 12.40 6.70
CA SER A 409 24.78 13.04 7.05
C SER A 409 26.01 12.18 6.74
N ASP A 410 25.82 10.86 6.56
CA ASP A 410 26.90 9.92 6.29
C ASP A 410 27.56 10.22 4.92
N ARG A 411 28.80 10.70 4.98
CA ARG A 411 29.60 11.09 3.81
C ARG A 411 30.21 9.90 3.08
N SER A 412 30.15 8.68 3.62
CA SER A 412 30.76 7.48 3.02
C SER A 412 30.08 7.01 1.72
N LEU A 413 28.98 7.65 1.32
CA LEU A 413 28.25 7.39 0.07
C LEU A 413 28.18 8.61 -0.85
N LYS A 414 28.79 9.74 -0.45
CA LYS A 414 29.09 10.85 -1.36
C LYS A 414 30.29 10.40 -2.17
N GLY A 415 30.06 10.02 -3.43
CA GLY A 415 31.06 9.41 -4.31
C GLY A 415 32.45 10.04 -4.13
N GLY A 416 33.45 9.16 -3.89
CA GLY A 416 34.83 9.58 -3.77
C GLY A 416 35.25 10.40 -4.98
N GLU A 417 35.78 11.59 -4.70
CA GLU A 417 36.47 12.46 -5.66
C GLU A 417 37.69 11.77 -6.30
#